data_AF-A0A3M1Z609-F1
#
_entry.id   AF-A0A3M1Z609-F1
#
_cell.length_a   1.000
_cell.length_b   1.000
_cell.length_c   1.000
_cell.angle_alpha   90.00
_cell.angle_beta   90.00
_cell.angle_gamma   90.00
#
_symmetry.space_group_name_H-M   'P 1'
#
loop_
_entity.id
_entity.type
_entity.pdbx_description
1 polymer ?
#
loop_
_entity_poly.entity_id
_entity_poly.type
_entity_poly.pdbx_seq_one_letter_code
_entity_poly.pdbx_strand_id
1 'polypeptide(L)'
;GAECDLPWAVTFTDPRGLAPLNLPPHPTQLYSALGNLGIFLVLYLGFRKRWGGTGRVFGLYLVLYPAFRFVVEFFRNDPRGALGPLSTSQALGIPLFLFGVWLLWVRRGEQP
;
A
#
# COMPACT_ATOMS: atom_id res chain seq x y z
N GLY A 1 14.43 -0.86 0.32
CA GLY A 1 13.90 -1.73 1.38
C GLY A 1 15.01 -2.16 2.31
N ALA A 2 14.69 -3.04 3.26
CA ALA A 2 15.69 -3.79 4.02
C ALA A 2 16.51 -4.68 3.08
N GLU A 3 17.71 -5.04 3.50
CA GLU A 3 18.57 -6.02 2.82
C GLU A 3 17.87 -7.37 2.71
N CYS A 4 18.01 -8.06 1.58
CA CYS A 4 17.46 -9.40 1.40
C CYS A 4 18.25 -10.23 0.38
N ASP A 5 18.34 -11.54 0.62
CA ASP A 5 19.01 -12.50 -0.27
C ASP A 5 18.05 -13.09 -1.33
N LEU A 6 17.01 -12.33 -1.71
CA LEU A 6 16.01 -12.79 -2.66
C LEU A 6 16.50 -12.69 -4.11
N PRO A 7 16.12 -13.62 -5.01
CA PRO A 7 16.62 -13.65 -6.38
C PRO A 7 16.16 -12.46 -7.25
N TRP A 8 15.20 -11.66 -6.77
CA TRP A 8 14.72 -10.43 -7.41
C TRP A 8 15.14 -9.16 -6.64
N ALA A 9 16.09 -9.26 -5.70
CA ALA A 9 16.67 -8.09 -5.08
C ALA A 9 17.38 -7.23 -6.13
N VAL A 10 17.29 -5.90 -5.99
CA VAL A 10 17.85 -4.96 -6.97
C VAL A 10 19.01 -4.22 -6.34
N THR A 11 20.22 -4.55 -6.77
CA THR A 11 21.45 -3.90 -6.30
C THR A 11 21.67 -2.57 -7.00
N PHE A 12 21.83 -1.51 -6.23
CA PHE A 12 22.13 -0.18 -6.75
C PHE A 12 23.66 0.02 -6.83
N THR A 13 24.17 0.32 -8.02
CA THR A 13 25.60 0.51 -8.27
C THR A 13 25.97 1.97 -8.58
N ASP A 14 24.98 2.84 -8.81
CA ASP A 14 25.20 4.25 -9.09
C ASP A 14 25.42 5.04 -7.80
N PRO A 15 26.60 5.64 -7.58
CA PRO A 15 26.91 6.42 -6.39
C PRO A 15 26.15 7.76 -6.29
N ARG A 16 25.46 8.19 -7.36
CA ARG A 16 24.55 9.34 -7.34
C ARG A 16 23.17 9.00 -6.79
N GLY A 17 22.88 7.71 -6.62
CA GLY A 17 21.61 7.22 -6.09
C GLY A 17 21.47 7.48 -4.58
N LEU A 18 20.22 7.60 -4.12
CA LEU A 18 19.89 7.70 -2.69
C LEU A 18 19.86 6.33 -1.98
N ALA A 19 20.08 5.24 -2.72
CA ALA A 19 20.06 3.89 -2.20
C ALA A 19 21.47 3.47 -1.74
N PRO A 20 21.59 2.60 -0.71
CA PRO A 20 22.88 2.02 -0.34
C PRO A 20 23.56 1.32 -1.52
N LEU A 21 24.84 1.61 -1.72
CA LEU A 21 25.67 1.05 -2.79
C LEU A 21 25.99 -0.43 -2.54
N ASN A 22 25.92 -1.24 -3.60
CA ASN A 22 26.33 -2.66 -3.62
C ASN A 22 25.62 -3.55 -2.60
N LEU A 23 24.49 -3.09 -2.10
CA LEU A 23 23.65 -3.79 -1.17
C LEU A 23 22.39 -4.25 -1.93
N PRO A 24 21.92 -5.49 -1.77
CA PRO A 24 20.70 -5.98 -2.43
C PRO A 24 19.46 -5.79 -1.53
N PRO A 25 18.74 -4.65 -1.60
CA PRO A 25 17.52 -4.46 -0.84
C PRO A 25 16.30 -5.10 -1.51
N HIS A 26 15.25 -5.29 -0.73
CA HIS A 26 13.90 -5.47 -1.25
C HIS A 26 13.56 -4.31 -2.20
N PRO A 27 13.08 -4.59 -3.43
CA PRO A 27 12.69 -3.57 -4.39
C PRO A 27 11.30 -3.01 -4.03
N THR A 28 11.21 -2.35 -2.87
CA THR A 28 9.97 -1.79 -2.31
C THR A 28 9.30 -0.78 -3.25
N GLN A 29 10.06 -0.15 -4.14
CA GLN A 29 9.52 0.72 -5.21
C GLN A 29 8.72 -0.08 -6.23
N LEU A 30 9.25 -1.22 -6.69
CA LEU A 30 8.56 -2.12 -7.61
C LEU A 30 7.34 -2.73 -6.94
N TYR A 31 7.46 -3.16 -5.68
CA TYR A 31 6.31 -3.62 -4.89
C TYR A 31 5.22 -2.55 -4.85
N SER A 32 5.59 -1.31 -4.54
CA SER A 32 4.66 -0.18 -4.49
C SER A 32 3.99 0.07 -5.84
N ALA A 33 4.74 0.04 -6.95
CA ALA A 33 4.19 0.25 -8.29
C ALA A 33 3.21 -0.86 -8.67
N LEU A 34 3.59 -2.13 -8.49
CA LEU A 34 2.74 -3.28 -8.81
C LEU A 34 1.50 -3.35 -7.90
N GLY A 35 1.65 -3.05 -6.62
CA GLY A 35 0.52 -2.98 -5.69
C GLY A 35 -0.47 -1.89 -6.05
N ASN A 36 0.01 -0.68 -6.39
CA ASN A 36 -0.86 0.40 -6.86
C ASN A 36 -1.56 0.06 -8.17
N LEU A 37 -0.86 -0.61 -9.11
CA LEU A 37 -1.48 -1.10 -10.34
C LEU A 37 -2.57 -2.15 -10.04
N GLY A 38 -2.30 -3.09 -9.14
CA GLY A 38 -3.29 -4.08 -8.70
C GLY A 38 -4.53 -3.44 -8.06
N ILE A 39 -4.32 -2.47 -7.17
CA ILE A 39 -5.40 -1.68 -6.56
C ILE A 39 -6.20 -0.97 -7.64
N PHE A 40 -5.52 -0.29 -8.58
CA PHE A 40 -6.18 0.38 -9.70
C PHE A 40 -7.04 -0.58 -10.51
N LEU A 41 -6.54 -1.77 -10.85
CA LEU A 41 -7.30 -2.76 -11.61
C LEU A 41 -8.54 -3.24 -10.84
N VAL A 42 -8.43 -3.51 -9.54
CA VAL A 42 -9.57 -3.88 -8.69
C VAL A 42 -10.63 -2.77 -8.67
N LEU A 43 -10.20 -1.52 -8.48
CA LEU A 43 -11.10 -0.36 -8.46
C LEU A 43 -11.73 -0.11 -9.82
N TYR A 44 -10.95 -0.21 -10.90
CA TYR A 44 -11.42 -0.05 -12.28
C TYR A 44 -12.46 -1.11 -12.65
N LEU A 45 -12.21 -2.37 -12.29
CA LEU A 45 -13.16 -3.46 -12.49
C LEU A 45 -14.43 -3.26 -11.66
N GLY A 46 -14.30 -2.81 -10.41
CA GLY A 46 -15.44 -2.51 -9.55
C GLY A 46 -16.29 -1.35 -10.08
N PHE A 47 -15.63 -0.32 -10.61
CA PHE A 47 -16.29 0.80 -11.30
C PHE A 47 -17.01 0.32 -12.57
N ARG A 48 -16.33 -0.45 -13.43
CA ARG A 48 -16.89 -1.02 -14.68
C ARG A 48 -18.09 -1.92 -14.42
N LYS A 49 -18.03 -2.75 -13.38
CA LYS A 49 -19.13 -3.65 -12.99
C LYS A 49 -20.25 -2.92 -12.25
N ARG A 50 -20.18 -1.58 -12.11
CA ARG A 50 -21.12 -0.74 -11.38
C ARG A 50 -21.43 -1.31 -9.99
N TRP A 51 -20.40 -1.71 -9.25
CA TRP A 51 -20.55 -2.11 -7.84
C TRP A 51 -21.18 -0.94 -7.07
N GLY A 52 -22.50 -1.01 -6.92
CA GLY A 52 -23.39 0.14 -6.90
C GLY A 52 -23.13 1.22 -5.85
N GLY A 53 -23.61 2.42 -6.15
CA GLY A 53 -23.71 3.53 -5.20
C GLY A 53 -22.46 4.42 -5.12
N THR A 54 -22.71 5.72 -5.01
CA THR A 54 -21.70 6.75 -4.75
C THR A 54 -20.89 6.37 -3.49
N GLY A 55 -19.57 6.27 -3.63
CA GLY A 55 -18.65 6.05 -2.50
C GLY A 55 -18.10 4.62 -2.32
N ARG A 56 -18.60 3.59 -3.00
CA ARG A 56 -18.04 2.22 -2.87
C ARG A 56 -16.60 2.09 -3.36
N VAL A 57 -16.30 2.66 -4.53
CA VAL A 57 -14.93 2.65 -5.09
C VAL A 57 -13.97 3.38 -4.15
N PHE A 58 -14.43 4.49 -3.54
CA PHE A 58 -13.65 5.22 -2.54
C PHE A 58 -13.43 4.40 -1.26
N GLY A 59 -14.46 3.73 -0.75
CA GLY A 59 -14.34 2.82 0.39
C GLY A 59 -13.37 1.67 0.13
N LEU A 60 -13.42 1.07 -1.07
CA LEU A 60 -12.47 0.04 -1.47
C LEU A 60 -11.03 0.57 -1.51
N TYR A 61 -10.81 1.79 -2.01
CA TYR A 61 -9.48 2.40 -1.99
C TYR A 61 -8.97 2.61 -0.56
N LEU A 62 -9.82 3.12 0.34
CA LEU A 62 -9.50 3.32 1.76
C LEU A 62 -9.20 2.02 2.51
N VAL A 63 -9.68 0.88 2.04
CA VAL A 63 -9.33 -0.44 2.60
C VAL A 63 -8.04 -0.96 1.96
N LEU A 64 -8.00 -1.03 0.62
CA LEU A 64 -6.93 -1.71 -0.11
C LEU A 64 -5.59 -0.98 0.01
N TYR A 65 -5.58 0.34 -0.13
CA TYR A 65 -4.32 1.10 -0.15
C TYR A 65 -3.61 1.09 1.20
N PRO A 66 -4.25 1.43 2.34
CA PRO A 66 -3.60 1.37 3.65
C PRO A 66 -3.16 -0.04 4.04
N ALA A 67 -3.96 -1.08 3.72
CA ALA A 67 -3.59 -2.47 4.00
C ALA A 67 -2.31 -2.86 3.23
N PHE A 68 -2.26 -2.56 1.93
CA PHE A 68 -1.08 -2.79 1.12
C PHE A 68 0.13 -2.00 1.64
N ARG A 69 -0.07 -0.72 2.00
CA ARG A 69 0.99 0.13 2.54
C ARG A 69 1.55 -0.39 3.85
N PHE A 70 0.67 -0.89 4.73
CA PHE A 70 1.05 -1.50 5.99
C PHE A 70 1.99 -2.69 5.77
N VAL A 71 1.70 -3.54 4.78
CA VAL A 71 2.54 -4.69 4.41
C VAL A 71 3.88 -4.24 3.81
N VAL A 72 3.87 -3.29 2.87
CA VAL A 72 5.11 -2.80 2.23
C VAL A 72 6.05 -2.17 3.25
N GLU A 73 5.51 -1.52 4.28
CA GLU A 73 6.30 -0.87 5.31
C GLU A 73 7.19 -1.85 6.09
N PHE A 74 6.79 -3.11 6.28
CA PHE A 74 7.65 -4.12 6.93
C PHE A 74 8.92 -4.42 6.14
N PHE A 75 8.89 -4.24 4.82
CA PHE A 75 10.05 -4.42 3.95
C PHE A 75 10.88 -3.15 3.80
N ARG A 76 10.47 -2.05 4.43
CA ARG A 76 11.21 -0.79 4.44
C ARG A 76 12.17 -0.76 5.62
N ASN A 77 13.32 -0.14 5.40
CA ASN A 77 14.37 0.01 6.40
C ASN A 77 14.89 1.44 6.37
N ASP A 78 13.97 2.41 6.41
CA ASP A 78 14.30 3.83 6.43
C ASP A 78 13.66 4.53 7.64
N PRO A 79 14.45 5.21 8.49
CA PRO A 79 13.94 5.87 9.69
C PRO A 79 13.22 7.17 9.30
N ARG A 80 11.94 7.06 8.90
CA ARG A 80 11.08 8.20 8.51
C ARG A 80 10.18 8.72 9.64
N GLY A 81 10.51 8.40 10.88
CA GLY A 81 9.68 8.69 12.04
C GLY A 81 8.75 7.52 12.38
N ALA A 82 8.59 7.29 13.67
CA ALA A 82 7.78 6.24 14.25
C ALA A 82 6.91 6.83 15.36
N LEU A 83 5.69 6.32 15.50
CA LEU A 83 4.81 6.57 16.62
C LEU A 83 4.80 5.30 17.49
N GLY A 84 5.74 5.22 18.42
CA GLY A 84 5.97 4.03 19.22
C GLY A 84 6.44 2.85 18.35
N PRO A 85 5.77 1.67 18.41
CA PRO A 85 6.15 0.50 17.62
C PRO A 85 5.73 0.57 16.15
N LEU A 86 4.95 1.58 15.74
CA LEU A 86 4.41 1.71 14.39
C LEU A 86 5.13 2.82 13.61
N SER A 87 5.32 2.60 12.31
CA SER A 87 5.73 3.70 11.42
C SER A 87 4.62 4.73 11.29
N THR A 88 4.97 5.97 10.90
CA THR A 88 3.96 7.01 10.58
C THR A 88 2.94 6.53 9.55
N SER A 89 3.38 5.78 8.53
CA SER A 89 2.51 5.21 7.50
C SER A 89 1.52 4.20 8.08
N GLN A 90 1.98 3.35 9.00
CA GLN A 90 1.15 2.34 9.67
C GLN A 90 0.14 2.99 10.62
N ALA A 91 0.59 3.96 11.42
CA ALA A 91 -0.25 4.68 12.37
C ALA A 91 -1.40 5.44 11.68
N LEU A 92 -1.13 6.08 10.51
CA LEU A 92 -2.17 6.71 9.69
C LEU A 92 -2.99 5.70 8.88
N GLY A 93 -2.40 4.57 8.51
CA GLY A 93 -3.06 3.54 7.72
C GLY A 93 -4.19 2.84 8.47
N ILE A 94 -4.04 2.57 9.77
CA ILE A 94 -5.06 1.92 10.60
C ILE A 94 -6.39 2.69 10.62
N PRO A 95 -6.46 3.98 10.99
CA PRO A 95 -7.74 4.71 11.03
C PRO A 95 -8.36 4.85 9.64
N LEU A 96 -7.56 5.02 8.58
CA LEU A 96 -8.06 5.06 7.20
C LEU A 96 -8.68 3.72 6.76
N PHE A 97 -8.02 2.61 7.10
CA PHE A 97 -8.53 1.27 6.85
C PHE A 97 -9.88 1.04 7.55
N LEU A 98 -9.95 1.36 8.85
CA LEU A 98 -11.18 1.22 9.64
C LEU A 98 -12.30 2.09 9.08
N PHE A 99 -12.01 3.34 8.69
CA PHE A 99 -12.96 4.23 8.05
C PHE A 99 -13.47 3.68 6.71
N GLY A 100 -12.58 3.10 5.89
CA GLY A 100 -12.96 2.42 4.65
C GLY A 100 -13.89 1.23 4.88
N VAL A 101 -13.58 0.39 5.87
CA VAL A 101 -14.44 -0.75 6.26
C VAL A 101 -15.80 -0.28 6.72
N TRP A 102 -15.85 0.74 7.59
CA TRP A 102 -17.10 1.35 8.06
C TRP A 102 -17.93 1.90 6.90
N LEU A 103 -17.30 2.64 5.97
CA LEU A 103 -17.99 3.20 4.80
C LEU A 103 -18.60 2.09 3.93
N LEU A 104 -17.85 1.02 3.67
CA LEU A 104 -18.35 -0.12 2.90
C LEU A 104 -19.48 -0.86 3.64
N TRP A 105 -19.43 -0.95 4.96
CA TRP A 105 -20.47 -1.59 5.77
C TRP A 105 -21.78 -0.80 5.75
N VAL A 106 -21.74 0.52 5.97
CA VAL A 106 -22.94 1.39 5.91
C VAL A 106 -23.56 1.36 4.51
N ARG A 107 -22.73 1.40 3.47
CA ARG A 107 -23.20 1.43 2.07
C ARG A 107 -23.66 0.06 1.54
N ARG A 108 -23.50 -1.04 2.29
CA ARG A 108 -24.04 -2.34 1.87
C ARG A 108 -25.57 -2.39 1.93
N GLY A 109 -26.18 -1.61 2.84
CA GLY A 109 -27.64 -1.53 3.03
C GLY A 109 -28.38 -0.67 2.01
N GLU A 110 -27.68 0.16 1.23
CA GLU A 110 -28.27 1.03 0.20
C GLU A 110 -28.30 0.39 -1.20
N GLN A 111 -28.24 -0.95 -1.29
CA GLN A 111 -28.42 -1.65 -2.58
C GLN A 111 -29.91 -1.76 -2.87
N PRO A 112 -30.43 -1.09 -3.91
CA PRO A 112 -31.75 -1.42 -4.44
C PRO A 112 -31.76 -2.82 -5.08
#